data_AF-A0A391NTI9-F1
#
_entry.id   AF-A0A391NTI9-F1
#
_cell.length_a   1.000
_cell.length_b   1.000
_cell.length_c   1.000
_cell.angle_alpha   90.00
_cell.angle_beta   90.00
_cell.angle_gamma   90.00
#
_symmetry.space_group_name_H-M   'P 1'
#
loop_
_entity.id
_entity.type
_entity.pdbx_description
1 polymer ?
#
loop_
_entity_poly.entity_id
_entity_poly.type
_entity_poly.pdbx_seq_one_letter_code
_entity_poly.pdbx_strand_id
1 'polypeptide(L)' 'GHSAGVIAKDAVEVAREQVASLLHCDSKEIVFTSGATESNNMAIKGTWFYHGAKKPHYITSATEHKCVTESARWIQSQ' A
#
# COMPACT_ATOMS: atom_id res chain seq x y z
N GLY A 1 11.64 -25.85 -16.16
CA GLY A 1 11.63 -24.92 -15.02
C GLY A 1 10.37 -24.07 -14.93
N HIS A 2 9.17 -24.66 -15.08
CA HIS A 2 7.89 -23.94 -14.94
C HIS A 2 7.10 -24.36 -13.69
N SER A 3 7.28 -25.60 -13.23
CA SER A 3 6.53 -26.15 -12.09
C SER A 3 6.80 -25.41 -10.78
N ALA A 4 8.07 -25.08 -10.48
CA ALA A 4 8.42 -24.34 -9.27
C ALA A 4 7.81 -22.92 -9.25
N GLY A 5 7.77 -22.25 -10.40
CA GLY A 5 7.14 -20.92 -10.52
C GLY A 5 5.63 -20.97 -10.37
N VAL A 6 4.97 -22.01 -10.90
CA VAL A 6 3.52 -22.24 -10.70
C VAL A 6 3.22 -22.48 -9.22
N ILE A 7 3.97 -23.37 -8.55
CA ILE A 7 3.79 -23.64 -7.11
C ILE A 7 3.97 -22.36 -6.28
N ALA A 8 5.00 -21.57 -6.58
CA ALA A 8 5.24 -20.31 -5.87
C ALA A 8 4.09 -19.30 -6.09
N LYS A 9 3.59 -19.19 -7.32
CA LYS A 9 2.45 -18.33 -7.64
C LYS A 9 1.20 -18.78 -6.89
N ASP A 10 0.88 -20.06 -6.92
CA ASP A 10 -0.31 -20.61 -6.25
C ASP A 10 -0.24 -20.39 -4.74
N ALA A 11 0.93 -20.55 -4.12
CA ALA A 11 1.13 -20.26 -2.70
C ALA A 11 0.88 -18.78 -2.35
N VAL A 12 1.32 -17.85 -3.23
CA VAL A 12 1.07 -16.41 -3.05
C VAL A 12 -0.42 -16.08 -3.18
N GLU A 13 -1.13 -16.71 -4.13
CA GLU A 13 -2.57 -16.48 -4.29
C GLU A 13 -3.37 -17.04 -3.11
N VAL A 14 -3.01 -18.20 -2.58
CA VAL A 14 -3.61 -18.74 -1.34
C VAL A 14 -3.39 -17.78 -0.16
N ALA A 15 -2.16 -17.26 0.01
CA ALA A 15 -1.88 -16.27 1.05
C ALA A 15 -2.70 -14.98 0.87
N ARG A 16 -2.91 -14.55 -0.38
CA ARG A 16 -3.73 -13.38 -0.72
C ARG A 16 -5.18 -13.56 -0.29
N GLU A 17 -5.77 -14.72 -0.58
CA GLU A 17 -7.14 -15.07 -0.18
C GLU A 17 -7.29 -15.11 1.34
N GLN A 18 -6.30 -15.65 2.06
CA GLN A 18 -6.31 -15.69 3.53
C GLN A 18 -6.31 -14.28 4.14
N VAL A 19 -5.45 -13.38 3.64
CA VAL A 19 -5.40 -11.98 4.11
C VAL A 19 -6.71 -11.25 3.76
N ALA A 20 -7.22 -11.43 2.54
CA ALA A 20 -8.48 -10.82 2.12
C ALA A 20 -9.66 -11.27 2.98
N SER A 21 -9.74 -12.56 3.30
CA SER A 21 -10.76 -13.10 4.20
C SER A 21 -10.66 -12.51 5.61
N LEU A 22 -9.44 -12.31 6.13
CA LEU A 22 -9.21 -11.70 7.44
C LEU A 22 -9.64 -10.23 7.48
N LEU A 23 -9.45 -9.50 6.38
CA LEU A 23 -9.76 -8.07 6.26
C LEU A 23 -11.17 -7.79 5.69
N HIS A 24 -11.92 -8.84 5.34
CA HIS A 24 -13.24 -8.75 4.71
C HIS A 24 -13.27 -7.94 3.40
N CYS A 25 -12.29 -8.15 2.53
CA CYS A 25 -12.18 -7.49 1.22
C CYS A 25 -12.03 -8.50 0.06
N ASP A 26 -12.07 -8.03 -1.18
CA ASP A 26 -11.75 -8.88 -2.35
C ASP A 26 -10.24 -9.14 -2.41
N SER A 27 -9.83 -10.35 -2.83
CA SER A 27 -8.41 -10.70 -2.92
C SER A 27 -7.66 -9.81 -3.91
N LYS A 28 -8.31 -9.26 -4.94
CA LYS A 28 -7.73 -8.31 -5.89
C LYS A 28 -7.37 -6.97 -5.27
N GLU A 29 -7.92 -6.63 -4.09
CA GLU A 29 -7.58 -5.42 -3.35
C GLU A 29 -6.29 -5.57 -2.53
N ILE A 30 -5.79 -6.80 -2.34
CA ILE A 30 -4.57 -7.06 -1.59
C ILE A 30 -3.34 -6.86 -2.46
N VAL A 31 -2.52 -5.86 -2.10
CA VAL A 31 -1.19 -5.63 -2.68
C VAL A 31 -0.14 -5.95 -1.61
N PHE A 32 0.70 -6.97 -1.84
CA PHE A 32 1.81 -7.29 -0.95
C PHE A 32 2.93 -6.25 -1.11
N THR A 33 3.46 -5.80 0.02
CA THR A 33 4.61 -4.87 0.11
C THR A 33 5.62 -5.44 1.11
N SER A 34 6.82 -4.88 1.18
CA SER A 34 7.86 -5.27 2.15
C SER A 34 7.51 -4.95 3.61
N GLY A 35 6.46 -4.14 3.84
CA GLY A 35 5.94 -3.86 5.18
C GLY A 35 5.20 -2.52 5.27
N ALA A 36 4.72 -2.20 6.47
CA ALA A 36 3.83 -1.06 6.71
C ALA A 36 4.42 0.30 6.27
N THR A 37 5.74 0.50 6.40
CA THR A 37 6.39 1.73 5.91
C THR A 37 6.25 1.89 4.40
N GLU A 38 6.43 0.82 3.64
CA GLU A 38 6.24 0.86 2.18
C GLU A 38 4.76 1.02 1.84
N SER A 39 3.85 0.29 2.51
CA SER A 39 2.41 0.39 2.25
C SER A 39 1.90 1.83 2.46
N ASN A 40 2.30 2.48 3.56
CA ASN A 40 1.88 3.85 3.87
C ASN A 40 2.45 4.87 2.88
N ASN A 41 3.72 4.71 2.47
CA ASN A 41 4.30 5.57 1.44
C ASN A 41 3.57 5.38 0.10
N MET A 42 3.31 4.14 -0.31
CA MET A 42 2.62 3.81 -1.55
C MET A 42 1.22 4.41 -1.58
N ALA A 43 0.44 4.27 -0.50
CA ALA A 43 -0.90 4.81 -0.42
C ALA A 43 -0.90 6.35 -0.51
N ILE A 44 -0.09 7.03 0.31
CA ILE A 44 -0.10 8.49 0.47
C ILE A 44 0.59 9.19 -0.69
N LYS A 45 1.82 8.81 -1.02
CA LYS A 45 2.57 9.45 -2.11
C LYS A 45 2.01 9.01 -3.46
N GLY A 46 1.54 7.77 -3.58
CA GLY A 46 0.89 7.28 -4.80
C GLY A 46 -0.36 8.09 -5.16
N THR A 47 -1.20 8.45 -4.18
CA THR A 47 -2.34 9.35 -4.45
C THR A 47 -1.89 10.73 -4.91
N TRP A 48 -0.80 11.28 -4.35
CA TRP A 48 -0.20 12.52 -4.83
C TRP A 48 0.29 12.42 -6.26
N PHE A 49 1.03 11.37 -6.61
CA PHE A 49 1.53 11.16 -7.97
C PHE A 49 0.38 10.98 -8.98
N TYR A 50 -0.71 10.32 -8.56
CA TYR A 50 -1.86 10.08 -9.42
C TYR A 50 -2.68 11.36 -9.68
N HIS A 51 -2.98 12.15 -8.65
CA HIS A 51 -3.81 13.35 -8.79
C HIS A 51 -3.02 14.59 -9.23
N GLY A 52 -1.70 14.60 -9.01
CA GLY A 52 -0.81 15.71 -9.32
C GLY A 52 -1.04 16.96 -8.46
N ALA A 53 -0.20 17.99 -8.66
CA ALA A 53 -0.20 19.23 -7.89
C ALA A 53 -1.46 20.12 -8.05
N LYS A 54 -2.47 19.70 -8.81
CA LYS A 54 -3.64 20.55 -9.12
C LYS A 54 -4.66 20.66 -7.99
N LYS A 55 -4.61 19.81 -6.95
CA LYS A 55 -5.49 19.90 -5.75
C LYS A 55 -4.86 19.28 -4.47
N PRO A 56 -3.78 19.83 -3.90
CA PRO A 56 -3.15 19.24 -2.72
C PRO A 56 -3.89 19.67 -1.44
N HIS A 57 -5.02 19.05 -1.14
CA HIS A 57 -5.63 19.15 0.18
C HIS A 57 -5.57 17.79 0.87
N TYR A 58 -4.50 17.59 1.64
CA TYR A 58 -4.25 16.38 2.42
C TYR A 58 -4.55 16.65 3.88
N ILE A 59 -5.28 15.73 4.52
CA ILE A 59 -5.62 15.78 5.94
C ILE A 59 -4.92 14.61 6.63
N THR A 60 -4.30 14.87 7.77
CA THR A 60 -3.63 13.86 8.60
C THR A 60 -3.78 14.21 10.08
N SER A 61 -3.50 13.26 10.98
CA SER A 61 -3.50 13.48 12.45
C SER A 61 -2.08 13.70 12.98
N ALA A 62 -1.96 14.44 14.08
CA ALA A 62 -0.68 14.62 14.79
C ALA A 62 -0.17 13.32 15.46
N THR A 63 -1.04 12.33 15.63
CA THR A 63 -0.75 11.06 16.32
C THR A 63 -0.42 9.91 15.36
N GLU A 64 -0.33 10.18 14.06
CA GLU A 64 0.01 9.16 13.07
C GLU A 64 1.42 8.58 13.27
N HIS A 65 1.60 7.33 12.84
CA HIS A 65 2.92 6.70 12.86
C HIS A 65 3.93 7.50 12.01
N LYS A 66 5.22 7.48 12.39
CA LYS A 66 6.27 8.29 11.75
C LYS A 66 6.29 8.20 10.21
N CYS A 67 6.09 7.01 9.63
CA CYS A 67 6.11 6.86 8.16
C CYS A 67 4.97 7.60 7.44
N VAL A 68 3.82 7.79 8.10
CA VAL A 68 2.69 8.59 7.58
C VAL A 68 3.01 10.07 7.69
N THR A 69 3.44 10.53 8.87
CA THR A 69 3.79 11.93 9.12
C THR A 69 4.92 12.42 8.21
N GLU A 70 5.97 11.60 8.00
CA GLU A 70 7.04 11.91 7.06
C GLU A 70 6.54 11.96 5.60
N SER A 71 5.60 11.10 5.22
CA SER A 71 5.00 11.16 3.87
C SER A 71 4.17 12.43 3.67
N ALA A 72 3.39 12.84 4.68
CA ALA A 72 2.63 14.09 4.64
C ALA A 72 3.54 15.32 4.58
N ARG A 73 4.64 15.35 5.36
CA ARG A 73 5.65 16.42 5.29
C ARG A 73 6.32 16.51 3.92
N TRP A 74 6.64 15.35 3.33
CA TRP A 74 7.20 15.32 1.97
C TRP A 74 6.23 15.91 0.95
N ILE A 75 4.93 15.61 1.05
CA ILE A 75 3.90 16.21 0.18
C ILE A 75 3.82 17.73 0.39
N GLN A 76 3.87 18.19 1.64
CA GLN A 76 3.85 19.63 1.98
C GLN A 76 5.04 20.39 1.38
N SER A 77 6.17 19.71 1.14
CA SER A 77 7.37 20.30 0.53
C SER A 77 7.40 20.21 -1.01
N GLN A 78 6.36 19.70 -1.66
CA GLN A 78 6.23 19.68 -3.14
C GLN A 78 5.47 20.90 -3.64
#